data_AF-A0A821FG44-F1
#
_entry.id   AF-A0A821FG44-F1
#
_cell.length_a   1.000
_cell.length_b   1.000
_cell.length_c   1.000
_cell.angle_alpha   90.00
_cell.angle_beta   90.00
_cell.angle_gamma   90.00
#
_symmetry.space_group_name_H-M   'P 1'
#
loop_
_entity.id
_entity.type
_entity.pdbx_description
1 polymer ?
#
loop_
_entity_poly.entity_id
_entity_poly.type
_entity_poly.pdbx_seq_one_letter_code
_entity_poly.pdbx_strand_id
1 'polypeptide(L)'
;QPIHDLVDKSKDYVYLMIGDKKPLKQRLKTLLFKANYKKKTIEETDKFVLFVIMFDIQFDLKKMLELILTVGYYINSSVTTYKPIHSFNISFLPKFHSTKANDGRRSLLHFIEQAIEDKHRDLLSFSNEFYLLADGLCKKINRELKNAREELAISKEAEEQIEDDRFAQAIEVS
;
A
#
# COMPACT_ATOMS: atom_id res chain seq x y z
N GLN A 1 33.20 -49.56 -7.22
CA GLN A 1 32.10 -50.09 -6.38
C GLN A 1 31.47 -49.05 -5.44
N PRO A 2 32.18 -48.18 -4.68
CA PRO A 2 31.53 -47.31 -3.68
C PRO A 2 30.67 -46.16 -4.24
N ILE A 3 30.94 -45.70 -5.46
CA ILE A 3 30.16 -44.63 -6.13
C ILE A 3 28.80 -45.16 -6.60
N HIS A 4 28.74 -46.41 -7.04
CA HIS A 4 27.50 -47.05 -7.47
C HIS A 4 26.53 -47.22 -6.29
N ASP A 5 27.06 -47.61 -5.12
CA ASP A 5 26.28 -47.72 -3.88
C ASP A 5 25.76 -46.36 -3.38
N LEU A 6 26.48 -45.26 -3.62
CA LEU A 6 26.01 -43.91 -3.27
C LEU A 6 24.89 -43.43 -4.21
N VAL A 7 24.98 -43.76 -5.49
CA VAL A 7 23.96 -43.45 -6.49
C VAL A 7 22.69 -44.27 -6.26
N ASP A 8 22.82 -45.53 -5.88
CA ASP A 8 21.66 -46.36 -5.56
C ASP A 8 21.01 -45.93 -4.25
N LYS A 9 21.79 -45.57 -3.23
CA LYS A 9 21.26 -44.97 -1.99
C LYS A 9 20.57 -43.63 -2.23
N SER A 10 21.07 -42.80 -3.15
CA SER A 10 20.43 -41.51 -3.46
C SER A 10 19.14 -41.70 -4.24
N LYS A 11 19.09 -42.66 -5.19
CA LYS A 11 17.87 -43.07 -5.89
C LYS A 11 16.83 -43.64 -4.93
N ASP A 12 17.24 -44.52 -4.02
CA ASP A 12 16.37 -45.09 -2.99
C ASP A 12 15.83 -44.02 -2.05
N TYR A 13 16.67 -43.04 -1.66
CA TYR A 13 16.26 -41.91 -0.83
C TYR A 13 15.23 -41.00 -1.55
N VAL A 14 15.44 -40.72 -2.83
CA VAL A 14 14.52 -39.97 -3.68
C VAL A 14 13.21 -40.75 -3.86
N TYR A 15 13.29 -42.05 -4.11
CA TYR A 15 12.14 -42.96 -4.24
C TYR A 15 11.34 -43.06 -2.93
N LEU A 16 11.99 -43.15 -1.78
CA LEU A 16 11.35 -43.11 -0.46
C LEU A 16 10.72 -41.74 -0.14
N MET A 17 11.34 -40.64 -0.61
CA MET A 17 10.78 -39.29 -0.47
C MET A 17 9.53 -39.07 -1.35
N ILE A 18 9.48 -39.72 -2.52
CA ILE A 18 8.41 -39.58 -3.52
C ILE A 18 7.31 -40.64 -3.34
N GLY A 19 7.64 -41.83 -2.85
CA GLY A 19 6.87 -43.06 -3.07
C GLY A 19 5.67 -43.32 -2.16
N ASP A 20 5.63 -42.85 -0.90
CA ASP A 20 4.67 -43.44 0.05
C ASP A 20 3.90 -42.45 0.96
N LYS A 21 4.09 -41.14 0.83
CA LYS A 21 3.32 -40.14 1.60
C LYS A 21 3.08 -38.91 0.76
N LYS A 22 1.81 -38.62 0.42
CA LYS A 22 1.25 -37.46 -0.34
C LYS A 22 2.20 -36.87 -1.40
N PRO A 23 1.84 -36.79 -2.70
CA PRO A 23 2.76 -36.45 -3.79
C PRO A 23 3.70 -35.30 -3.42
N LEU A 24 5.01 -35.45 -3.60
CA LEU A 24 6.08 -34.53 -3.14
C LEU A 24 5.74 -33.05 -3.37
N LYS A 25 5.11 -32.74 -4.51
CA LYS A 25 4.55 -31.42 -4.86
C LYS A 25 3.63 -30.85 -3.78
N GLN A 26 2.68 -31.64 -3.25
CA GLN A 26 1.79 -31.24 -2.16
C GLN A 26 2.55 -31.01 -0.85
N ARG A 27 3.56 -31.84 -0.54
CA ARG A 27 4.40 -31.67 0.66
C ARG A 27 5.23 -30.40 0.60
N LEU A 28 5.85 -30.11 -0.55
CA LEU A 28 6.57 -28.87 -0.81
C LEU A 28 5.65 -27.64 -0.74
N LYS A 29 4.47 -27.69 -1.37
CA LYS A 29 3.45 -26.63 -1.24
C LYS A 29 3.04 -26.40 0.21
N THR A 30 2.87 -27.46 0.99
CA THR A 30 2.50 -27.37 2.42
C THR A 30 3.61 -26.75 3.26
N LEU A 31 4.87 -27.14 3.01
CA LEU A 31 6.04 -26.56 3.69
C LEU A 31 6.22 -25.08 3.34
N LEU A 32 6.12 -24.74 2.06
CA LEU A 32 6.18 -23.35 1.58
C LEU A 32 5.06 -22.50 2.18
N PHE A 33 3.83 -23.03 2.21
CA PHE A 33 2.71 -22.37 2.87
C PHE A 33 2.98 -22.16 4.36
N LYS A 34 3.44 -23.19 5.09
CA LYS A 34 3.77 -23.05 6.52
C LYS A 34 4.88 -22.03 6.77
N ALA A 35 5.90 -21.97 5.92
CA ALA A 35 6.97 -21.00 6.01
C ALA A 35 6.47 -19.56 5.79
N ASN A 36 5.58 -19.36 4.82
CA ASN A 36 5.09 -18.04 4.43
C ASN A 36 3.81 -17.60 5.15
N TYR A 37 3.10 -18.50 5.84
CA TYR A 37 1.79 -18.22 6.45
C TYR A 37 1.85 -17.04 7.42
N LYS A 38 2.82 -17.03 8.34
CA LYS A 38 2.95 -15.95 9.33
C LYS A 38 3.17 -14.59 8.65
N LYS A 39 4.04 -14.53 7.65
CA LYS A 39 4.31 -13.31 6.86
C LYS A 39 3.02 -12.82 6.19
N LYS A 40 2.30 -13.72 5.52
CA LYS A 40 1.05 -13.39 4.83
C LYS A 40 -0.05 -12.93 5.80
N THR A 41 -0.17 -13.56 6.97
CA THR A 41 -1.14 -13.11 8.00
C THR A 41 -0.82 -11.70 8.49
N ILE A 42 0.45 -11.39 8.75
CA ILE A 42 0.88 -10.04 9.17
C ILE A 42 0.58 -9.01 8.07
N GLU A 43 0.87 -9.33 6.81
CA GLU A 43 0.58 -8.45 5.68
C GLU A 43 -0.91 -8.15 5.53
N GLU A 44 -1.78 -9.16 5.68
CA GLU A 44 -3.23 -8.98 5.63
C GLU A 44 -3.76 -8.17 6.83
N THR A 45 -3.21 -8.39 8.03
CA THR A 45 -3.58 -7.57 9.20
C THR A 45 -3.16 -6.11 9.02
N ASP A 46 -1.97 -5.87 8.47
CA ASP A 46 -1.51 -4.50 8.19
C ASP A 46 -2.40 -3.80 7.15
N LYS A 47 -2.86 -4.53 6.12
CA LYS A 47 -3.81 -3.99 5.13
C LYS A 47 -5.14 -3.62 5.78
N PHE A 48 -5.64 -4.45 6.70
CA PHE A 48 -6.88 -4.17 7.41
C PHE A 48 -6.75 -2.93 8.32
N VAL A 49 -5.67 -2.83 9.11
CA VAL A 49 -5.40 -1.65 9.95
C VAL A 49 -5.31 -0.38 9.10
N LEU A 50 -4.58 -0.46 7.98
CA LEU A 50 -4.46 0.63 7.03
C LEU A 50 -5.81 1.05 6.44
N PHE A 51 -6.68 0.09 6.12
CA PHE A 51 -8.02 0.35 5.62
C PHE A 51 -8.87 1.11 6.65
N VAL A 52 -8.83 0.71 7.92
CA VAL A 52 -9.55 1.39 9.01
C VAL A 52 -9.08 2.85 9.14
N ILE A 53 -7.76 3.07 9.20
CA ILE A 53 -7.20 4.44 9.32
C ILE A 53 -7.59 5.29 8.10
N MET A 54 -7.53 4.72 6.89
CA MET A 54 -7.90 5.44 5.67
C MET A 54 -9.39 5.77 5.62
N PHE A 55 -10.24 4.91 6.17
CA PHE A 55 -11.67 5.15 6.32
C PHE A 55 -11.94 6.32 7.26
N ASP A 56 -11.30 6.37 8.43
CA ASP A 56 -11.44 7.47 9.39
C ASP A 56 -11.00 8.81 8.77
N ILE A 57 -9.82 8.84 8.16
CA ILE A 57 -9.28 10.03 7.48
C ILE A 57 -10.19 10.51 6.34
N GLN A 58 -10.91 9.61 5.66
CA GLN A 58 -11.87 9.98 4.63
C GLN A 58 -13.04 10.80 5.21
N PHE A 59 -13.52 10.49 6.42
CA PHE A 59 -14.57 11.29 7.07
C PHE A 59 -14.06 12.68 7.43
N ASP A 60 -12.86 12.77 7.98
CA ASP A 60 -12.32 14.06 8.41
C ASP A 60 -11.91 14.93 7.22
N LEU A 61 -11.42 14.33 6.13
CA LEU A 61 -11.23 15.03 4.86
C LEU A 61 -12.55 15.61 4.35
N LYS A 62 -13.65 14.83 4.39
CA LYS A 62 -14.97 15.32 3.97
C LYS A 62 -15.42 16.52 4.82
N LYS A 63 -15.31 16.42 6.14
CA LYS A 63 -15.64 17.52 7.07
C LYS A 63 -14.78 18.76 6.80
N MET A 64 -13.47 18.58 6.57
CA MET A 64 -12.57 19.68 6.24
C MET A 64 -12.98 20.37 4.93
N LEU A 65 -13.28 19.61 3.88
CA LEU A 65 -13.74 20.16 2.59
C LEU A 65 -15.09 20.89 2.72
N GLU A 66 -16.00 20.38 3.54
CA GLU A 66 -17.30 21.01 3.83
C GLU A 66 -17.15 22.33 4.61
N LEU A 67 -16.26 22.34 5.60
CA LEU A 67 -15.90 23.55 6.35
C LEU A 67 -15.31 24.61 5.42
N ILE A 68 -14.36 24.23 4.57
CA ILE A 68 -13.75 25.11 3.58
C ILE A 68 -14.81 25.71 2.65
N LEU A 69 -15.74 24.88 2.16
CA LEU A 69 -16.83 25.32 1.30
C LEU A 69 -17.73 26.34 2.02
N THR A 70 -18.05 26.10 3.29
CA THR A 70 -18.89 26.97 4.11
C THR A 70 -18.20 28.31 4.40
N VAL A 71 -16.91 28.29 4.76
CA VAL A 71 -16.12 29.51 4.97
C VAL A 71 -16.02 30.31 3.67
N GLY A 72 -15.74 29.64 2.55
CA GLY A 72 -15.71 30.26 1.23
C GLY A 72 -17.05 30.88 0.84
N TYR A 73 -18.16 30.19 1.11
CA TYR A 73 -19.51 30.72 0.89
C TYR A 73 -19.78 31.96 1.74
N TYR A 74 -19.46 31.91 3.04
CA TYR A 74 -19.68 33.03 3.95
C TYR A 74 -18.88 34.27 3.53
N ILE A 75 -17.60 34.12 3.21
CA ILE A 75 -16.74 35.24 2.79
C ILE A 75 -17.22 35.83 1.45
N ASN A 76 -17.62 34.98 0.50
CA ASN A 76 -18.06 35.42 -0.83
C ASN A 76 -19.53 35.87 -0.90
N SER A 77 -20.31 35.66 0.16
CA SER A 77 -21.73 36.07 0.21
C SER A 77 -21.93 37.58 0.08
N SER A 78 -20.91 38.38 0.38
CA SER A 78 -20.92 39.84 0.23
C SER A 78 -20.62 40.34 -1.19
N VAL A 79 -20.09 39.49 -2.07
CA VAL A 79 -19.61 39.87 -3.41
C VAL A 79 -20.22 38.92 -4.46
N THR A 80 -21.40 39.27 -4.98
CA THR A 80 -21.86 38.90 -6.34
C THR A 80 -22.22 37.45 -6.69
N THR A 81 -22.53 36.56 -5.75
CA THR A 81 -23.16 35.26 -6.14
C THR A 81 -24.57 35.11 -5.56
N TYR A 82 -25.58 35.45 -6.37
CA TYR A 82 -26.97 35.03 -6.15
C TYR A 82 -27.15 33.49 -6.26
N LYS A 83 -26.10 32.75 -6.58
CA LYS A 83 -26.10 31.30 -6.72
C LYS A 83 -25.41 30.63 -5.53
N PRO A 84 -26.02 29.58 -4.95
CA PRO A 84 -25.38 28.77 -3.93
C PRO A 84 -24.11 28.10 -4.49
N ILE A 85 -23.03 28.17 -3.73
CA ILE A 85 -21.74 27.56 -4.06
C ILE A 85 -21.75 26.13 -3.48
N HIS A 86 -21.74 25.12 -4.35
CA HIS A 86 -21.81 23.71 -3.95
C HIS A 86 -20.46 22.97 -4.07
N SER A 87 -19.46 23.60 -4.70
CA SER A 87 -18.16 22.99 -4.93
C SER A 87 -17.09 24.07 -5.12
N PHE A 88 -15.84 23.67 -4.97
CA PHE A 88 -14.67 24.46 -5.34
C PHE A 88 -13.63 23.57 -6.01
N ASN A 89 -12.74 24.17 -6.80
CA ASN A 89 -11.65 23.43 -7.42
C ASN A 89 -10.56 23.13 -6.38
N ILE A 90 -10.20 21.85 -6.21
CA ILE A 90 -9.21 21.42 -5.22
C ILE A 90 -7.82 22.04 -5.43
N SER A 91 -7.48 22.43 -6.66
CA SER A 91 -6.26 23.19 -6.98
C SER A 91 -6.21 24.57 -6.31
N PHE A 92 -7.29 24.98 -5.65
CA PHE A 92 -7.35 26.21 -4.85
C PHE A 92 -6.82 26.02 -3.42
N LEU A 93 -6.77 24.79 -2.88
CA LEU A 93 -6.24 24.51 -1.53
C LEU A 93 -4.86 25.15 -1.28
N PRO A 94 -3.87 25.06 -2.21
CA PRO A 94 -2.55 25.65 -1.99
C PRO A 94 -2.57 27.18 -1.90
N LYS A 95 -3.64 27.84 -2.36
CA LYS A 95 -3.78 29.31 -2.42
C LYS A 95 -4.47 29.89 -1.18
N PHE A 96 -4.81 29.07 -0.18
CA PHE A 96 -5.51 29.55 1.01
C PHE A 96 -4.70 30.52 1.85
N HIS A 97 -3.38 30.33 1.87
CA HIS A 97 -2.47 31.23 2.58
C HIS A 97 -2.39 32.62 1.91
N SER A 98 -2.55 32.71 0.58
CA SER A 98 -2.41 33.95 -0.20
C SER A 98 -3.74 34.64 -0.51
N THR A 99 -4.87 33.94 -0.34
CA THR A 99 -6.21 34.51 -0.53
C THR A 99 -6.59 35.32 0.72
N LYS A 100 -6.51 36.65 0.63
CA LYS A 100 -6.76 37.56 1.75
C LYS A 100 -8.17 38.13 1.75
N ALA A 101 -8.70 38.44 2.93
CA ALA A 101 -9.92 39.24 3.07
C ALA A 101 -9.68 40.69 2.59
N ASN A 102 -10.76 41.45 2.44
CA ASN A 102 -10.72 42.86 1.98
C ASN A 102 -9.83 43.76 2.84
N ASP A 103 -9.57 43.39 4.10
CA ASP A 103 -8.69 44.13 5.01
C ASP A 103 -7.19 43.84 4.80
N GLY A 104 -6.85 42.83 3.98
CA GLY A 104 -5.47 42.41 3.69
C GLY A 104 -4.72 41.78 4.87
N ARG A 105 -5.35 41.62 6.04
CA ARG A 105 -4.71 41.18 7.28
C ARG A 105 -4.86 39.68 7.50
N ARG A 106 -6.06 39.14 7.30
CA ARG A 106 -6.35 37.71 7.47
C ARG A 106 -6.48 37.03 6.12
N SER A 107 -5.84 35.86 5.99
CA SER A 107 -6.05 34.98 4.84
C SER A 107 -7.20 34.00 5.09
N LEU A 108 -7.70 33.37 4.02
CA LEU A 108 -8.70 32.31 4.08
C LEU A 108 -8.29 31.21 5.05
N LEU A 109 -6.98 30.89 5.11
CA LEU A 109 -6.44 29.92 6.05
C LEU A 109 -6.68 30.34 7.52
N HIS A 110 -6.52 31.62 7.86
CA HIS A 110 -6.79 32.11 9.23
C HIS A 110 -8.28 31.98 9.60
N PHE A 111 -9.18 32.19 8.64
CA PHE A 111 -10.63 32.00 8.88
C PHE A 111 -10.99 30.52 9.07
N ILE A 112 -10.35 29.63 8.31
CA ILE A 112 -10.53 28.18 8.46
C ILE A 112 -9.98 27.72 9.81
N GLU A 113 -8.78 28.15 10.18
CA GLU A 113 -8.15 27.83 11.47
C GLU A 113 -9.04 28.27 12.64
N GLN A 114 -9.52 29.51 12.62
CA GLN A 114 -10.45 30.00 13.63
C GLN A 114 -11.74 29.16 13.70
N ALA A 115 -12.31 28.77 12.54
CA ALA A 115 -13.50 27.95 12.52
C ALA A 115 -13.27 26.51 13.04
N ILE A 116 -12.06 25.96 12.84
CA ILE A 116 -11.64 24.68 13.42
C ILE A 116 -11.56 24.81 14.94
N GLU A 117 -10.88 25.84 15.45
CA GLU A 117 -10.71 26.07 16.88
C GLU A 117 -12.06 26.26 17.60
N ASP A 118 -13.00 26.98 16.97
CA ASP A 118 -14.28 27.32 17.57
C ASP A 118 -15.29 26.15 17.54
N LYS A 119 -15.35 25.38 16.44
CA LYS A 119 -16.47 24.44 16.17
C LYS A 119 -16.08 23.04 15.72
N HIS A 120 -14.87 22.84 15.22
CA HIS A 120 -14.43 21.55 14.63
C HIS A 120 -13.10 21.09 15.22
N ARG A 121 -12.99 21.09 16.56
CA ARG A 121 -11.74 20.72 17.26
C ARG A 121 -11.29 19.29 16.99
N ASP A 122 -12.19 18.42 16.53
CA ASP A 122 -11.89 17.08 16.03
C ASP A 122 -10.96 17.10 14.82
N LEU A 123 -10.94 18.18 14.03
CA LEU A 123 -10.08 18.32 12.85
C LEU A 123 -8.67 18.85 13.16
N LEU A 124 -8.35 19.17 14.43
CA LEU A 124 -7.02 19.69 14.80
C LEU A 124 -5.91 18.67 14.56
N SER A 125 -6.18 17.38 14.73
CA SER A 125 -5.20 16.31 14.49
C SER A 125 -5.14 15.85 13.03
N PHE A 126 -6.14 16.21 12.22
CA PHE A 126 -6.28 15.74 10.84
C PHE A 126 -5.00 15.92 10.01
N SER A 127 -4.35 17.09 10.09
CA SER A 127 -3.15 17.34 9.29
C SER A 127 -2.00 16.38 9.63
N ASN A 128 -1.83 16.05 10.92
CA ASN A 128 -0.79 15.14 11.37
C ASN A 128 -1.11 13.69 11.02
N GLU A 129 -2.37 13.28 11.24
CA GLU A 129 -2.85 11.93 10.91
C GLU A 129 -2.77 11.65 9.41
N PHE A 130 -3.21 12.60 8.58
CA PHE A 130 -3.11 12.52 7.12
C PHE A 130 -1.65 12.43 6.66
N TYR A 131 -0.77 13.28 7.20
CA TYR A 131 0.65 13.25 6.85
C TYR A 131 1.32 11.92 7.22
N LEU A 132 1.10 11.45 8.45
CA LEU A 132 1.67 10.20 8.93
C LEU A 132 1.19 8.99 8.12
N LEU A 133 -0.10 8.94 7.78
CA LEU A 133 -0.66 7.92 6.91
C LEU A 133 -0.01 7.98 5.52
N ALA A 134 0.03 9.16 4.90
CA ALA A 134 0.57 9.34 3.55
C ALA A 134 2.05 8.96 3.45
N ASP A 135 2.87 9.41 4.41
CA ASP A 135 4.29 9.04 4.48
C ASP A 135 4.48 7.54 4.70
N GLY A 136 3.73 6.94 5.62
CA GLY A 136 3.76 5.49 5.89
C GLY A 136 3.37 4.65 4.66
N LEU A 137 2.32 5.06 3.95
CA LEU A 137 1.86 4.45 2.71
C LEU A 137 2.90 4.53 1.61
N CYS A 138 3.47 5.72 1.36
CA CYS A 138 4.51 5.93 0.37
C CYS A 138 5.73 5.03 0.66
N LYS A 139 6.17 4.96 1.91
CA LYS A 139 7.26 4.06 2.33
C LYS A 139 6.92 2.59 2.15
N LYS A 140 5.68 2.17 2.43
CA LYS A 140 5.23 0.79 2.21
C LYS A 140 5.22 0.44 0.73
N ILE A 141 4.59 1.27 -0.11
CA ILE A 141 4.54 1.08 -1.57
C ILE A 141 5.94 1.02 -2.16
N ASN A 142 6.85 1.92 -1.76
CA ASN A 142 8.23 1.91 -2.24
C ASN A 142 8.98 0.64 -1.87
N ARG A 143 8.75 0.08 -0.68
CA ARG A 143 9.33 -1.21 -0.28
C ARG A 143 8.77 -2.37 -1.09
N GLU A 144 7.45 -2.44 -1.27
CA GLU A 144 6.81 -3.49 -2.07
C GLU A 144 7.29 -3.45 -3.54
N LEU A 145 7.37 -2.25 -4.13
CA LEU A 145 7.90 -2.08 -5.49
C LEU A 145 9.37 -2.51 -5.61
N LYS A 146 10.18 -2.26 -4.58
CA LYS A 146 11.58 -2.71 -4.55
C LYS A 146 11.65 -4.24 -4.49
N ASN A 147 10.91 -4.86 -3.58
CA ASN A 147 10.89 -6.32 -3.43
C ASN A 147 10.41 -7.01 -4.73
N ALA A 148 9.33 -6.50 -5.34
CA ALA A 148 8.81 -7.05 -6.60
C ALA A 148 9.83 -6.97 -7.75
N ARG A 149 10.67 -5.91 -7.78
CA ARG A 149 11.76 -5.79 -8.77
C ARG A 149 12.86 -6.80 -8.54
N GLU A 150 13.22 -7.06 -7.28
CA GLU A 150 14.23 -8.05 -6.91
C GLU A 150 13.76 -9.47 -7.24
N GLU A 151 12.52 -9.82 -6.90
CA GLU A 151 11.93 -11.13 -7.23
C GLU A 151 11.86 -11.37 -8.74
N LEU A 152 11.50 -10.34 -9.52
CA LEU A 152 11.49 -10.41 -10.97
C LEU A 152 12.90 -10.61 -11.57
N ALA A 153 13.93 -9.98 -10.99
CA ALA A 153 15.30 -10.15 -11.44
C ALA A 153 15.78 -11.60 -11.21
N ILE A 154 15.52 -12.16 -10.03
CA ILE A 154 15.85 -13.55 -9.70
C ILE A 154 15.12 -14.53 -10.61
N SER A 155 13.83 -14.28 -10.91
CA SER A 155 13.07 -15.13 -11.84
C SER A 155 13.65 -15.14 -13.24
N LYS A 156 14.13 -14.00 -13.74
CA LYS A 156 14.78 -13.90 -15.05
C LYS A 156 16.11 -14.63 -15.09
N GLU A 157 16.95 -14.46 -14.05
CA GLU A 157 18.21 -15.18 -13.92
C GLU A 157 18.00 -16.70 -13.85
N ALA A 158 16.93 -17.15 -13.18
CA ALA A 158 16.59 -18.56 -13.11
C ALA A 158 16.08 -19.11 -14.45
N GLU A 159 15.30 -18.34 -15.21
CA GLU A 159 14.86 -18.71 -16.57
C GLU A 159 16.05 -18.85 -17.53
N GLU A 160 17.02 -17.93 -17.47
CA GLU A 160 18.27 -18.01 -18.26
C GLU A 160 19.11 -19.25 -17.90
N GLN A 161 19.12 -19.66 -16.62
CA GLN A 161 19.83 -20.88 -16.19
C GLN A 161 19.12 -22.18 -16.61
N ILE A 162 17.78 -22.18 -16.69
CA ILE A 162 16.99 -23.35 -17.13
C ILE A 162 17.19 -23.61 -18.63
N GLU A 163 17.40 -22.56 -19.43
CA GLU A 163 17.71 -22.72 -20.86
C GLU A 163 19.07 -23.39 -21.10
N ASP A 164 20.00 -23.26 -20.15
CA ASP A 164 21.33 -23.89 -20.18
C ASP A 164 21.38 -25.27 -19.48
N ASP A 165 20.32 -25.63 -18.75
CA ASP A 165 20.23 -26.88 -17.99
C ASP A 165 19.80 -28.05 -18.91
N ARG A 166 20.80 -28.77 -19.46
CA ARG A 166 20.64 -29.98 -20.29
C ARG A 166 19.91 -31.15 -19.60
N PHE A 167 19.42 -30.97 -18.38
CA PHE A 167 18.61 -31.96 -17.66
C PHE A 167 17.30 -32.29 -18.40
N ALA A 168 16.68 -31.33 -19.08
CA ALA A 168 15.46 -31.59 -19.86
C ALA A 168 15.73 -32.52 -21.06
N GLN A 169 16.90 -32.43 -21.69
CA GLN A 169 17.31 -33.31 -22.80
C GLN A 169 17.68 -34.73 -22.34
N ALA A 170 18.02 -34.92 -21.06
CA ALA A 170 18.39 -36.23 -20.52
C ALA A 170 17.20 -37.13 -20.17
N ILE A 171 15.98 -36.57 -20.05
CA ILE A 171 14.77 -37.32 -19.70
C ILE A 171 14.08 -37.94 -20.93
N GLU A 172 14.32 -37.43 -22.14
CA GLU A 172 13.75 -37.99 -23.39
C GLU A 172 14.54 -39.16 -23.98
N VAL A 173 15.68 -39.55 -23.40
CA VAL A 173 16.55 -40.62 -23.94
C VAL A 173 16.65 -41.84 -22.99
N SER A 174 15.61 -42.16 -22.24
CA SER A 174 15.51 -43.40 -21.43
C SER A 174 14.15 -44.05 -21.57
#